data_AF-A0A3L7VUL8-F1
#
_entry.id   AF-A0A3L7VUL8-F1
#
_cell.length_a   1.000
_cell.length_b   1.000
_cell.length_c   1.000
_cell.angle_alpha   90.00
_cell.angle_beta   90.00
_cell.angle_gamma   90.00
#
_symmetry.space_group_name_H-M   'P 1'
#
loop_
_entity.id
_entity.type
_entity.pdbx_description
1 polymer ?
#
loop_
_entity_poly.entity_id
_entity_poly.type
_entity_poly.pdbx_seq_one_letter_code
_entity_poly.pdbx_strand_id
1 'polypeptide(L)' 'MSERVLARATVDVDQAPTPTMLGKFRVEVIGREPHDYVRIYTLSAQSDTMAAQEGLRLFVEDIERLLSEKG' A
#
# COMPACT_ATOMS: atom_id res chain seq x y z
N MET A 1 6.43 17.30 11.55
CA MET A 1 5.38 17.68 10.58
C MET A 1 5.32 16.54 9.59
N SER A 2 4.31 15.67 9.63
CA SER A 2 4.19 14.61 8.61
C SER A 2 3.82 15.27 7.29
N GLU A 3 4.76 15.23 6.35
CA GLU A 3 4.53 15.65 4.98
C GLU A 3 3.43 14.77 4.37
N ARG A 4 2.44 15.36 3.70
CA ARG A 4 1.33 14.58 3.16
C ARG A 4 1.82 13.83 1.92
N VAL A 5 2.05 12.53 2.06
CA VAL A 5 2.34 11.65 0.93
C VAL A 5 1.05 11.37 0.16
N LEU A 6 0.91 11.98 -1.02
CA LEU A 6 -0.21 11.70 -1.91
C LEU A 6 0.09 10.45 -2.74
N ALA A 7 -0.79 9.45 -2.68
CA ALA A 7 -0.65 8.22 -3.43
C ALA A 7 -2.01 7.67 -3.89
N ARG A 8 -1.98 6.82 -4.91
CA ARG A 8 -3.11 6.01 -5.34
C ARG A 8 -2.76 4.53 -5.15
N ALA A 9 -3.70 3.76 -4.62
CA ALA A 9 -3.62 2.31 -4.60
C ALA A 9 -4.55 1.70 -5.65
N THR A 10 -4.06 0.70 -6.38
CA THR A 10 -4.83 -0.21 -7.23
C THR A 10 -4.71 -1.61 -6.62
N VAL A 11 -5.83 -2.32 -6.52
CA VAL A 11 -5.88 -3.66 -5.90
C VAL A 11 -6.31 -4.68 -6.93
N ASP A 12 -5.48 -5.69 -7.13
CA ASP A 12 -5.81 -6.91 -7.86
C ASP A 12 -6.10 -8.03 -6.85
N VAL A 13 -7.18 -8.77 -7.10
CA VAL A 13 -7.60 -9.88 -6.24
C VAL A 13 -7.01 -11.18 -6.79
N ASP A 14 -5.93 -11.66 -6.18
CA ASP A 14 -5.33 -12.96 -6.52
C ASP A 14 -6.19 -14.11 -5.98
N GLN A 15 -6.74 -13.93 -4.78
CA GLN A 15 -7.64 -14.88 -4.12
C GLN A 15 -8.71 -14.13 -3.32
N ALA A 16 -9.99 -14.35 -3.65
CA ALA A 16 -11.08 -13.70 -2.92
C ALA A 16 -11.16 -14.20 -1.45
N PRO A 17 -11.49 -13.30 -0.50
CA PRO A 17 -11.70 -13.68 0.89
C PRO A 17 -12.98 -14.51 1.04
N THR A 18 -13.00 -15.37 2.06
CA THR A 18 -14.19 -16.12 2.49
C THR A 18 -14.44 -15.85 3.98
N PRO A 19 -15.60 -16.22 4.54
CA PRO A 19 -15.86 -16.03 5.98
C PRO A 19 -14.85 -16.72 6.91
N THR A 20 -14.12 -17.73 6.42
CA THR A 20 -13.16 -18.54 7.20
C THR A 20 -11.71 -18.35 6.77
N MET A 21 -11.43 -17.59 5.71
CA MET A 21 -10.08 -17.41 5.16
C MET A 21 -9.90 -16.01 4.59
N LEU A 22 -8.76 -15.38 4.90
CA LEU A 22 -8.36 -14.10 4.31
C LEU A 22 -8.13 -14.26 2.79
N GLY A 23 -8.48 -13.22 2.04
CA GLY A 23 -8.14 -13.12 0.63
C GLY A 23 -6.66 -12.77 0.45
N LYS A 24 -6.13 -13.01 -0.74
CA LYS A 24 -4.80 -12.56 -1.17
C LYS A 24 -4.98 -11.47 -2.21
N PHE A 25 -4.32 -10.35 -1.98
CA PHE A 25 -4.45 -9.16 -2.78
C PHE A 25 -3.07 -8.68 -3.18
N ARG A 26 -2.92 -8.32 -4.45
CA ARG A 26 -1.76 -7.60 -4.94
C ARG A 26 -2.13 -6.11 -4.98
N VAL A 27 -1.43 -5.31 -4.19
CA VAL A 27 -1.70 -3.88 -4.05
C VAL A 27 -0.54 -3.10 -4.66
N GLU A 28 -0.82 -2.42 -5.76
CA GLU A 28 0.12 -1.48 -6.39
C GLU A 28 -0.17 -0.07 -5.85
N VAL A 29 0.83 0.55 -5.23
CA VAL A 29 0.76 1.92 -4.73
C VAL A 29 1.70 2.80 -5.54
N ILE A 30 1.14 3.86 -6.11
CA ILE A 30 1.84 4.85 -6.92
C ILE A 30 1.75 6.19 -6.19
N GLY A 31 2.89 6.67 -5.70
CA GLY A 31 3.02 8.00 -5.15
C GLY A 31 2.93 9.08 -6.23
N ARG A 32 2.56 10.29 -5.85
CA ARG A 32 2.61 11.48 -6.72
C ARG A 32 3.81 12.34 -6.33
N GLU A 33 4.24 13.20 -7.25
CA GLU A 33 5.24 14.22 -6.97
C GLU A 33 4.93 14.97 -5.65
N PRO A 34 5.94 15.20 -4.78
CA PRO A 34 7.39 14.98 -5.01
C PRO A 34 7.86 13.53 -4.74
N HIS A 35 6.97 12.62 -4.35
CA HIS A 35 7.29 11.25 -3.96
C HIS A 35 6.81 10.24 -5.01
N ASP A 36 7.34 10.34 -6.24
CA ASP A 36 7.01 9.48 -7.39
C ASP A 36 7.67 8.09 -7.27
N TYR A 37 7.24 7.35 -6.25
CA TYR A 37 7.66 5.97 -6.01
C TYR A 37 6.53 5.01 -6.33
N VAL A 38 6.89 3.85 -6.87
CA VAL A 38 5.98 2.73 -7.04
C VAL A 38 6.38 1.60 -6.10
N ARG A 39 5.39 1.03 -5.42
CA ARG A 39 5.54 -0.18 -4.59
C ARG A 39 4.42 -1.16 -4.87
N ILE A 40 4.76 -2.44 -4.81
CA ILE A 40 3.80 -3.53 -4.99
C ILE A 40 3.89 -4.41 -3.74
N TYR A 41 2.75 -4.62 -3.10
CA TYR A 41 2.61 -5.44 -1.91
C TYR A 41 1.73 -6.65 -2.21
N THR A 42 2.07 -7.80 -1.64
CA THR A 42 1.16 -8.95 -1.58
C THR A 42 0.65 -9.06 -0.16
N LEU A 43 -0.64 -8.80 0.04
CA LEU A 43 -1.27 -8.68 1.36
C LEU A 43 -2.37 -9.73 1.53
N SER A 44 -2.48 -10.27 2.75
CA SER A 44 -3.64 -11.06 3.15
C SER A 44 -4.61 -10.18 3.93
N ALA A 45 -5.86 -10.07 3.47
CA ALA A 45 -6.85 -9.16 4.08
C ALA A 45 -8.27 -9.72 4.05
N GLN A 46 -9.18 -9.09 4.80
CA GLN A 46 -10.60 -9.47 4.81
C GLN A 46 -11.39 -8.90 3.61
N SER A 47 -10.85 -7.87 2.96
CA SER A 47 -11.43 -7.25 1.77
C SER A 47 -10.35 -6.51 0.98
N ASP A 48 -10.68 -6.16 -0.27
CA ASP A 48 -9.88 -5.30 -1.13
C ASP A 48 -9.64 -3.92 -0.52
N THR A 49 -10.63 -3.34 0.14
CA THR A 49 -10.56 -2.04 0.80
C THR A 49 -9.55 -2.08 1.95
N MET A 50 -9.56 -3.14 2.75
CA MET A 50 -8.59 -3.34 3.83
C MET A 50 -7.17 -3.51 3.26
N ALA A 51 -7.02 -4.26 2.17
CA ALA A 51 -5.74 -4.40 1.50
C ALA A 51 -5.22 -3.05 0.96
N ALA A 52 -6.10 -2.23 0.36
CA ALA A 52 -5.74 -0.90 -0.13
C ALA A 52 -5.26 0.03 1.00
N GLN A 53 -5.99 0.06 2.12
CA GLN A 53 -5.63 0.87 3.29
C GLN A 53 -4.27 0.47 3.86
N GLU A 54 -4.05 -0.84 4.00
CA GLU A 54 -2.79 -1.37 4.50
C GLU A 54 -1.62 -1.10 3.53
N GLY A 55 -1.84 -1.26 2.23
CA GLY A 55 -0.84 -0.93 1.21
C GLY A 55 -0.44 0.54 1.24
N LEU A 56 -1.41 1.46 1.41
CA LEU A 56 -1.13 2.89 1.56
C LEU A 56 -0.34 3.18 2.84
N ARG A 57 -0.67 2.53 3.96
CA ARG A 57 0.05 2.67 5.23
C ARG A 57 1.52 2.24 5.08
N LEU A 58 1.75 1.05 4.53
CA LEU A 58 3.09 0.51 4.28
C LEU A 58 3.90 1.42 3.33
N PHE A 59 3.24 1.96 2.31
CA PHE A 59 3.88 2.90 1.39
C PHE A 59 4.38 4.15 2.10
N VAL A 60 3.56 4.77 2.96
CA VAL A 60 3.98 5.94 3.73
C VAL A 60 5.19 5.61 4.61
N GLU A 61 5.18 4.47 5.31
CA GLU A 61 6.30 4.04 6.16
C GLU A 61 7.58 3.79 5.36
N ASP A 62 7.46 3.21 4.16
CA ASP A 62 8.60 3.02 3.26
C ASP A 62 9.17 4.35 2.77
N ILE A 63 8.32 5.31 2.40
CA ILE A 63 8.77 6.62 1.92
C ILE A 63 9.39 7.44 3.06
N GLU A 64 8.77 7.47 4.23
CA GLU A 64 9.32 8.15 5.41
C GLU A 64 10.71 7.61 5.76
N ARG A 65 10.89 6.27 5.73
CA ARG A 65 12.19 5.64 5.94
C ARG A 65 13.22 6.07 4.89
N LEU A 66 12.86 6.01 3.61
CA LEU A 66 13.75 6.41 2.52
C LEU A 66 14.17 7.88 2.57
N LEU A 67 13.28 8.76 3.02
CA LEU A 67 13.60 10.18 3.22
C LEU A 67 14.50 10.37 4.45
N SER A 68 14.30 9.59 5.52
CA SER A 68 15.12 9.66 6.73
C SER A 68 16.55 9.12 6.53
N GLU A 69 16.74 8.16 5.62
CA GLU A 69 18.06 7.59 5.30
C GLU A 69 18.88 8.45 4.32
N LYS A 70 18.22 9.39 3.62
CA LYS A 70 18.86 10.28 2.62
C LYS A 70 19.21 11.67 3.16
N GLY A 71 18.92 11.97 4.42
CA GLY A 71 19.29 13.21 5.12
C GLY A 71 20.52 13.03 5.99
#